data_AF-A0A2C9M1H0-F1
#
_entry.id   AF-A0A2C9M1H0-F1
#
_cell.length_a   1.000
_cell.length_b   1.000
_cell.length_c   1.000
_cell.angle_alpha   90.00
_cell.angle_beta   90.00
_cell.angle_gamma   90.00
#
_symmetry.space_group_name_H-M   'P 1'
#
loop_
_entity.id
_entity.type
_entity.pdbx_description
1 polymer ?
#
loop_
_entity_poly.entity_id
_entity_poly.type
_entity_poly.pdbx_seq_one_letter_code
_entity_poly.pdbx_strand_id
1 'polypeptide(L)'
;MNIWIYPWIVLLFYAQCQAALCPDNQFGSRCQFKCHCVDKCDSEGKCFGNSTKCSPRWFGFRCQYRNIAEDASVEPPQAKSWLSEGPLCQQGLSLIRLTLTWSVPQSFTWLRIAKLNI
;
A
#
# COMPACT_ATOMS: atom_id res chain seq x y z
N MET A 1 -35.81 7.74 53.32
CA MET A 1 -35.22 8.81 52.46
C MET A 1 -34.98 8.15 51.12
N ASN A 2 -35.94 8.27 50.19
CA ASN A 2 -35.99 7.43 48.99
C ASN A 2 -35.48 8.23 47.78
N ILE A 3 -34.35 7.80 47.21
CA ILE A 3 -33.77 8.36 46.00
C ILE A 3 -34.41 7.62 44.82
N TRP A 4 -35.23 8.33 44.04
CA TRP A 4 -35.83 7.82 42.81
C TRP A 4 -34.84 7.99 41.66
N ILE A 5 -34.22 6.88 41.24
CA ILE A 5 -33.33 6.88 40.06
C ILE A 5 -34.20 6.59 38.83
N TYR A 6 -34.39 7.59 37.98
CA TYR A 6 -35.19 7.46 36.76
C TYR A 6 -34.52 6.48 35.77
N PRO A 7 -35.25 5.47 35.24
CA PRO A 7 -34.67 4.40 34.41
C PRO A 7 -34.26 4.85 33.00
N TRP A 8 -34.44 6.13 32.67
CA TRP A 8 -34.29 6.64 31.30
C TRP A 8 -32.87 7.16 31.05
N ILE A 9 -32.10 7.37 32.12
CA ILE A 9 -30.71 7.85 32.06
C ILE A 9 -29.72 6.69 31.78
N VAL A 10 -30.16 5.43 31.94
CA VAL A 10 -29.28 4.25 31.78
C VAL A 10 -29.15 3.77 30.33
N LEU A 11 -29.99 4.24 29.40
CA LEU A 11 -29.96 3.83 27.99
C LEU A 11 -29.09 4.70 27.06
N LEU A 12 -28.35 5.68 27.61
CA LEU A 12 -27.41 6.52 26.86
C LEU A 12 -25.93 6.24 27.20
N PHE A 13 -25.63 5.07 27.78
CA PHE A 13 -24.24 4.71 28.10
C PHE A 13 -23.70 3.66 27.13
N TYR A 14 -23.05 4.22 26.11
CA TYR A 14 -21.85 3.69 25.45
C TYR A 14 -22.01 2.51 24.49
N ALA A 15 -22.40 2.83 23.24
CA ALA A 15 -21.71 2.24 22.10
C ALA A 15 -20.26 2.79 22.06
N GLN A 16 -19.40 2.34 22.97
CA GLN A 16 -17.96 2.54 22.83
C GLN A 16 -17.52 1.64 21.68
N CYS A 17 -17.38 2.23 20.49
CA CYS A 17 -16.49 1.70 19.47
C CYS A 17 -15.08 1.78 20.07
N GLN A 18 -14.69 0.77 20.84
CA GLN A 18 -13.30 0.59 21.20
C GLN A 18 -12.58 0.41 19.86
N ALA A 19 -11.78 1.40 19.46
CA ALA A 19 -10.85 1.22 18.37
C ALA A 19 -9.99 0.02 18.77
N ALA A 20 -10.29 -1.15 18.19
CA ALA A 20 -9.53 -2.35 18.46
C ALA A 20 -8.07 -2.01 18.14
N LEU A 21 -7.20 -2.08 19.14
CA LEU A 21 -5.76 -1.94 18.92
C LEU A 21 -5.38 -3.07 17.96
N CYS A 22 -5.01 -2.68 16.75
CA CYS A 22 -4.58 -3.65 15.76
C CYS A 22 -3.28 -4.31 16.18
N PRO A 23 -3.05 -5.57 15.77
CA PRO A 23 -1.74 -6.17 15.86
C PRO A 23 -0.70 -5.25 15.22
N ASP A 24 0.54 -5.36 15.68
CA ASP A 24 1.65 -4.60 15.09
C ASP A 24 1.67 -4.75 13.56
N ASN A 25 1.95 -3.64 12.87
CA ASN A 25 1.94 -3.54 11.41
C ASN A 25 0.59 -3.81 10.72
N GLN A 26 -0.54 -3.59 11.41
CA GLN A 26 -1.87 -3.58 10.78
C GLN A 26 -2.67 -2.33 11.16
N PHE A 27 -3.60 -1.92 10.31
CA PHE A 27 -4.45 -0.76 10.52
C PHE A 27 -5.83 -0.91 9.86
N GLY A 28 -6.73 0.04 10.15
CA GLY A 28 -8.11 0.07 9.67
C GLY A 28 -9.11 -0.45 10.70
N SER A 29 -10.40 -0.23 10.44
CA SER A 29 -11.49 -0.54 11.38
C SER A 29 -11.60 -2.00 11.79
N ARG A 30 -10.99 -2.91 11.03
CA ARG A 30 -10.94 -4.37 11.28
C ARG A 30 -9.52 -4.93 11.15
N CYS A 31 -8.50 -4.08 11.24
CA CYS A 31 -7.09 -4.47 11.05
C CYS A 31 -6.83 -5.18 9.72
N GLN A 32 -7.61 -4.85 8.70
CA GLN A 32 -7.61 -5.52 7.42
C GLN A 32 -6.45 -5.08 6.50
N PHE A 33 -5.78 -3.97 6.83
CA PHE A 33 -4.72 -3.40 6.01
C PHE A 33 -3.37 -3.59 6.68
N LYS A 34 -2.38 -4.01 5.90
CA LYS A 34 -1.01 -4.21 6.37
C LYS A 34 -0.20 -2.92 6.21
N CYS A 35 0.65 -2.66 7.19
CA CYS A 35 1.60 -1.57 7.16
C CYS A 35 2.73 -1.84 6.17
N HIS A 36 2.96 -0.89 5.26
CA HIS A 36 4.02 -0.96 4.25
C HIS A 36 4.91 0.29 4.26
N CYS A 37 5.05 0.91 5.42
CA CYS A 37 5.99 2.01 5.63
C CYS A 37 7.41 1.47 5.79
N VAL A 38 8.44 2.33 5.63
CA VAL A 38 9.83 1.97 5.93
C VAL A 38 10.04 1.72 7.42
N ASP A 39 9.40 2.53 8.26
CA ASP A 39 9.51 2.46 9.72
C ASP A 39 8.23 1.88 10.32
N LYS A 40 7.21 2.72 10.58
CA LYS A 40 5.93 2.34 11.18
C LYS A 40 4.78 3.19 10.66
N CYS A 41 3.56 2.73 10.88
CA CYS A 41 2.34 3.48 10.59
C CYS A 41 1.42 3.58 11.81
N ASP A 42 0.63 4.64 11.84
CA ASP A 42 -0.38 4.84 12.88
C ASP A 42 -1.63 3.98 12.64
N SER A 43 -2.65 4.13 13.49
CA SER A 43 -3.93 3.41 13.38
C SER A 43 -4.70 3.71 12.09
N GLU A 44 -4.33 4.80 11.41
CA GLU A 44 -4.85 5.14 10.11
C GLU A 44 -3.95 4.62 8.98
N GLY A 45 -2.77 4.06 9.22
CA GLY A 45 -1.86 3.62 8.18
C GLY A 45 -0.99 4.73 7.59
N LYS A 46 -0.94 5.92 8.21
CA LYS A 46 -0.03 6.99 7.82
C LYS A 46 1.36 6.69 8.38
N CYS A 47 2.38 6.77 7.52
CA CYS A 47 3.76 6.53 7.92
C CYS A 47 4.29 7.63 8.84
N PHE A 48 4.95 7.24 9.93
CA PHE A 48 5.57 8.16 10.88
C PHE A 48 6.85 7.55 11.49
N GLY A 49 7.58 8.35 12.26
CA GLY A 49 8.84 7.96 12.90
C GLY A 49 10.04 8.51 12.13
N ASN A 50 11.09 7.70 11.98
CA ASN A 50 12.34 8.10 11.32
C ASN A 50 12.17 8.27 9.81
N SER A 51 11.15 7.65 9.22
CA SER A 51 10.82 7.78 7.80
C SER A 51 9.32 7.80 7.60
N THR A 52 8.84 8.81 6.88
CA THR A 52 7.45 8.92 6.43
C THR A 52 7.22 8.31 5.05
N LYS A 53 8.23 7.61 4.51
CA LYS A 53 8.17 7.00 3.18
C LYS A 53 7.59 5.58 3.22
N CYS A 54 7.01 5.17 2.11
CA CYS A 54 6.67 3.78 1.86
C CYS A 54 7.93 2.92 1.72
N SER A 55 7.84 1.67 2.16
CA SER A 55 8.85 0.64 1.88
C SER A 55 9.08 0.53 0.37
N PRO A 56 10.29 0.13 -0.08
CA PRO A 56 10.56 -0.08 -1.51
C PRO A 56 9.47 -0.93 -2.18
N ARG A 57 9.09 -0.59 -3.41
CA ARG A 57 7.97 -1.17 -4.20
C ARG A 57 6.55 -0.81 -3.73
N TRP A 58 6.37 -0.11 -2.61
CA TRP A 58 5.05 0.30 -2.13
C TRP A 58 4.83 1.79 -2.34
N PHE A 59 3.60 2.18 -2.67
CA PHE A 59 3.24 3.57 -2.95
C PHE A 59 1.73 3.81 -2.79
N GLY A 60 1.29 5.03 -3.11
CA GLY A 60 -0.11 5.42 -3.11
C GLY A 60 -0.64 5.75 -1.71
N PHE A 61 -1.96 5.78 -1.58
CA PHE A 61 -2.61 6.13 -0.33
C PHE A 61 -2.24 5.12 0.75
N ARG A 62 -1.62 5.61 1.85
CA ARG A 62 -1.21 4.79 3.00
C ARG A 62 -0.33 3.58 2.61
N CYS A 63 0.45 3.73 1.54
CA CYS A 63 1.35 2.69 1.00
C CYS A 63 0.66 1.37 0.65
N GLN A 64 -0.61 1.39 0.26
CA GLN A 64 -1.37 0.17 -0.01
C GLN A 64 -1.23 -0.35 -1.44
N TYR A 65 -0.58 0.39 -2.35
CA TYR A 65 -0.36 -0.06 -3.73
C TYR A 65 1.04 -0.58 -3.90
N ARG A 66 1.18 -1.67 -4.65
CA ARG A 66 2.46 -2.35 -4.89
C ARG A 66 2.81 -2.29 -6.37
N ASN A 67 4.04 -1.90 -6.67
CA ASN A 67 4.59 -1.98 -8.02
C ASN A 67 5.05 -3.42 -8.28
N ILE A 68 4.13 -4.26 -8.77
CA ILE A 68 4.45 -5.67 -9.06
C ILE A 68 5.40 -5.83 -10.26
N ALA A 69 5.53 -4.82 -11.13
CA ALA A 69 6.43 -4.89 -12.28
C ALA A 69 7.90 -5.00 -11.87
N GLU A 70 8.27 -4.52 -10.68
CA GLU A 70 9.63 -4.66 -10.13
C GLU A 70 9.97 -6.10 -9.73
N ASP A 71 8.97 -6.97 -9.55
CA ASP A 71 9.17 -8.40 -9.27
C ASP A 71 9.11 -9.29 -10.52
N ALA A 72 8.80 -8.70 -11.68
CA ALA A 72 8.66 -9.46 -12.91
C ALA A 72 10.03 -9.88 -13.45
N SER A 73 10.10 -11.11 -13.95
CA SER A 73 11.11 -11.48 -14.92
C SER A 73 10.74 -10.86 -16.27
N VAL A 74 11.72 -10.23 -16.92
CA VAL A 74 11.52 -9.43 -18.13
C VAL A 74 12.25 -10.09 -19.29
N GLU A 75 11.52 -10.38 -20.37
CA GLU A 75 12.08 -10.84 -21.64
C GLU A 75 11.82 -9.82 -22.76
N PRO A 76 12.84 -9.48 -23.57
CA PRO A 76 14.24 -9.93 -23.47
C PRO A 76 14.96 -9.32 -22.25
N PRO A 77 15.99 -9.97 -21.68
CA PRO A 77 16.70 -9.48 -20.48
C PRO A 77 17.28 -8.06 -20.62
N GLN A 78 17.59 -7.67 -21.86
CA GLN A 78 18.06 -6.33 -22.22
C GLN A 78 17.03 -5.24 -21.89
N ALA A 79 15.75 -5.59 -21.82
CA ALA A 79 14.69 -4.65 -21.44
C ALA A 79 14.60 -4.42 -19.93
N LYS A 80 15.27 -5.23 -19.11
CA LYS A 80 15.30 -5.04 -17.66
C LYS A 80 16.05 -3.76 -17.28
N SER A 81 17.13 -3.42 -18.00
CA SER A 81 17.86 -2.16 -17.81
C SER A 81 17.02 -0.93 -18.16
N TRP A 82 16.04 -1.05 -19.07
CA TRP A 82 15.09 0.02 -19.38
C TRP A 82 14.06 0.26 -18.27
N LEU A 83 13.86 -0.73 -17.40
CA LEU A 83 12.89 -0.67 -16.29
C LEU A 83 13.55 -0.28 -14.96
N SER A 84 14.84 -0.55 -14.79
CA SER A 84 15.53 -0.38 -13.50
C SER A 84 16.41 0.85 -13.37
N GLU A 85 16.85 1.48 -14.48
CA GLU A 85 17.77 2.62 -14.43
C GLU A 85 17.20 3.84 -15.17
N GLY A 86 17.42 5.03 -14.61
CA GLY A 86 17.05 6.31 -15.22
C GLY A 86 17.75 6.60 -16.55
N PRO A 87 17.63 7.84 -17.07
CA PRO A 87 17.28 8.15 -18.44
C PRO A 87 18.31 7.69 -19.49
N LEU A 88 18.03 6.58 -20.15
CA LEU A 88 18.48 6.35 -21.52
C LEU A 88 17.25 6.02 -22.36
N CYS A 89 16.51 7.07 -22.77
CA CYS A 89 15.57 6.95 -23.88
C CYS A 89 16.37 6.64 -25.15
N GLN A 90 16.62 5.36 -25.43
CA GLN A 90 17.29 4.96 -26.66
C GLN A 90 16.36 5.22 -27.85
N GLN A 91 16.79 6.10 -28.75
CA GLN A 91 16.13 6.34 -30.03
C GLN A 91 16.36 5.12 -30.93
N GLY A 92 15.29 4.61 -31.57
CA GLY A 92 15.39 3.55 -32.58
C GLY A 92 14.90 2.15 -32.16
N LEU A 93 14.24 2.01 -31.01
CA LEU A 93 13.61 0.73 -30.64
C LEU A 93 12.37 0.51 -31.51
N SER A 94 12.48 -0.36 -32.52
CA SER A 94 11.32 -1.05 -33.09
C SER A 94 10.54 -1.69 -31.94
N LEU A 95 9.20 -1.69 -31.98
CA LEU A 95 8.36 -2.22 -30.90
C LEU A 95 8.78 -3.66 -30.55
N ILE A 96 9.56 -3.81 -29.48
CA ILE A 96 9.98 -5.09 -28.95
C ILE A 96 8.84 -5.62 -28.10
N ARG A 97 8.43 -6.86 -28.39
CA ARG A 97 7.51 -7.59 -27.53
C ARG A 97 8.17 -7.75 -26.17
N LEU A 98 7.54 -7.18 -25.14
CA LEU A 98 7.95 -7.35 -23.76
C LEU A 98 7.05 -8.38 -23.11
N THR A 99 7.67 -9.41 -22.54
CA THR A 99 6.97 -10.42 -21.75
C THR A 99 7.39 -10.25 -20.30
N LEU A 100 6.41 -9.96 -19.45
CA LEU A 100 6.57 -9.92 -18.00
C LEU A 100 6.02 -11.22 -17.43
N THR A 101 6.85 -11.94 -16.66
CA THR A 101 6.45 -13.18 -16.00
C THR A 101 6.66 -13.05 -14.50
N TRP A 102 5.71 -13.57 -13.74
CA TRP A 102 5.76 -13.61 -12.28
C TRP A 102 5.71 -15.07 -11.83
N SER A 103 6.45 -15.39 -10.77
CA SER A 103 6.46 -16.75 -10.19
C SER A 103 5.13 -17.11 -9.51
N VAL A 104 4.33 -16.11 -9.16
CA VAL A 104 3.03 -16.26 -8.49
C VAL A 104 1.99 -15.45 -9.26
N PRO A 105 0.75 -15.94 -9.43
CA PRO A 105 -0.34 -15.16 -9.99
C PRO A 105 -0.50 -13.82 -9.27
N GLN A 106 -0.52 -12.74 -10.04
CA GLN A 106 -0.69 -11.39 -9.51
C GLN A 106 -2.11 -10.90 -9.78
N SER A 107 -2.76 -10.37 -8.74
CA SER A 107 -3.97 -9.57 -8.92
C SER A 107 -3.57 -8.12 -9.11
N PHE A 108 -4.03 -7.49 -10.19
CA PHE A 108 -3.84 -6.07 -10.42
C PHE A 108 -5.14 -5.44 -10.89
N THR A 109 -5.35 -4.19 -10.47
CA THR A 109 -6.54 -3.40 -10.79
C THR A 109 -6.33 -2.48 -11.99
N TRP A 110 -5.09 -2.05 -12.24
CA TRP A 110 -4.75 -1.23 -13.40
C TRP A 110 -3.32 -1.47 -13.85
N LEU A 111 -3.06 -1.31 -15.15
CA LEU A 111 -1.73 -1.26 -15.74
C LEU A 111 -1.45 0.17 -16.15
N ARG A 112 -0.31 0.73 -15.71
CA ARG A 112 0.16 2.03 -16.16
C ARG A 112 1.45 1.84 -16.96
N ILE A 113 1.40 2.17 -18.24
CA ILE A 113 2.59 2.33 -19.07
C ILE A 113 2.84 3.83 -19.15
N ALA A 114 3.94 4.29 -18.55
CA ALA A 114 4.32 5.69 -18.58
C ALA A 114 5.67 5.83 -19.29
N LYS A 115 5.72 6.73 -20.27
CA LYS A 115 7.00 7.27 -20.72
C LYS A 115 7.52 8.17 -19.62
N LEU A 116 8.60 7.78 -18.96
CA LEU A 116 9.32 8.67 -18.04
C LEU A 116 9.97 9.77 -18.89
N ASN A 117 9.35 10.95 -18.93
CA ASN A 117 10.03 12.16 -19.36
C ASN A 117 10.93 12.58 -18.21
N ILE A 118 12.23 12.44 -18.41
CA ILE A 118 13.26 12.89 -17.47
C ILE A 118 14.04 13.98 -18.21
#